data_AF-A0A016UU71-F1
#
_entry.id   AF-A0A016UU71-F1
#
_cell.length_a   1.000
_cell.length_b   1.000
_cell.length_c   1.000
_cell.angle_alpha   90.00
_cell.angle_beta   90.00
_cell.angle_gamma   90.00
#
_symmetry.space_group_name_H-M   'P 1'
#
loop_
_entity.id
_entity.type
_entity.pdbx_description
1 polymer ?
#
loop_
_entity_poly.entity_id
_entity_poly.type
_entity_poly.pdbx_seq_one_letter_code
_entity_poly.pdbx_strand_id
1 'polypeptide(L)'
;MRLSLLLRSRWDVMVSVALSRPQVIAPPMSEIEKRFQSLQLEEERENSLLCNFELKSLRDERLIAKRAELEREGKELSELDEQIGVANAQIEDEWKKKGEQLVQSLCLNKPRSSEDKDERSLRRLLDRKLLLVVRQRLGQANYESPWILPQTKHLPGESLRETAERCLGEIASGVKATIYGNAPIAVFSQK
;
A
#
# COMPACT_ATOMS: atom_id res chain seq x y z
N MET A 1 6.31 -41.65 35.27
CA MET A 1 7.49 -40.81 35.60
C MET A 1 8.73 -41.47 35.04
N ARG A 2 9.61 -40.67 34.41
CA ARG A 2 10.97 -40.99 33.92
C ARG A 2 11.07 -41.65 32.53
N LEU A 3 11.18 -40.80 31.51
CA LEU A 3 11.95 -41.07 30.28
C LEU A 3 12.36 -39.78 29.52
N SER A 4 11.90 -38.60 29.94
CA SER A 4 12.21 -37.31 29.30
C SER A 4 13.50 -36.61 29.78
N LEU A 5 14.29 -37.22 30.66
CA LEU A 5 15.47 -36.57 31.27
C LEU A 5 16.82 -36.90 30.60
N LEU A 6 16.85 -37.70 29.52
CA LEU A 6 18.10 -38.21 28.94
C LEU A 6 18.55 -37.54 27.63
N LEU A 7 17.73 -36.66 27.04
CA LEU A 7 18.21 -35.73 26.01
C LEU A 7 18.54 -34.39 26.70
N ARG A 8 19.65 -34.34 27.44
CA ARG A 8 20.28 -33.05 27.75
C ARG A 8 20.66 -32.42 26.42
N SER A 9 19.79 -31.55 25.91
CA SER A 9 20.06 -30.80 24.69
C SER A 9 21.37 -30.03 24.91
N ARG A 10 22.40 -30.36 24.11
CA ARG A 10 23.65 -29.60 24.06
C ARG A 10 23.44 -28.23 23.37
N TRP A 11 22.23 -27.99 22.87
CA TRP A 11 21.85 -26.84 22.08
C TRP A 11 20.76 -26.06 22.79
N ASP A 12 21.00 -24.77 22.96
CA ASP A 12 19.95 -23.84 23.34
C ASP A 12 19.08 -23.54 22.12
N VAL A 13 17.77 -23.76 22.26
CA VAL A 13 16.80 -23.44 21.21
C VAL A 13 16.39 -21.99 21.35
N MET A 14 16.69 -21.20 20.32
CA MET A 14 16.28 -19.81 20.20
C MET A 14 15.21 -19.70 19.11
N VAL A 15 14.16 -18.93 19.38
CA VAL A 15 13.10 -18.65 18.41
C VAL A 15 13.25 -17.20 17.96
N SER A 16 13.44 -17.02 16.66
CA SER A 16 13.50 -15.70 16.02
C SER A 16 12.21 -15.39 15.26
N VAL A 17 11.85 -14.11 15.19
CA VAL A 17 10.62 -13.64 14.58
C VAL A 17 10.91 -12.64 13.47
N ALA A 18 10.51 -12.99 12.25
CA ALA A 18 10.56 -12.10 11.09
C ALA A 18 9.30 -11.23 11.03
N LEU A 19 9.24 -10.18 11.85
CA LEU A 19 8.12 -9.23 11.80
C LEU A 19 8.24 -8.33 10.58
N SER A 20 7.19 -8.31 9.75
CA SER A 20 7.19 -7.53 8.52
C SER A 20 5.93 -6.68 8.34
N ARG A 21 6.12 -5.47 7.81
CA ARG A 21 5.06 -4.54 7.43
C ARG A 21 4.81 -4.68 5.92
N PRO A 22 3.60 -5.04 5.45
CA PRO A 22 3.30 -5.18 4.02
C PRO A 22 3.24 -3.81 3.33
N GLN A 23 3.46 -3.75 2.01
CA GLN A 23 3.32 -2.52 1.21
C GLN A 23 1.94 -1.85 1.41
N VAL A 24 1.92 -0.53 1.62
CA VAL A 24 0.69 0.27 1.86
C VAL A 24 0.24 0.90 0.54
N ILE A 25 1.19 1.35 -0.27
CA ILE A 25 0.94 1.87 -1.62
C ILE A 25 1.47 0.90 -2.67
N ALA A 26 0.92 0.98 -3.87
CA ALA A 26 1.43 0.24 -5.00
C ALA A 26 2.85 0.74 -5.38
N PRO A 27 3.75 -0.16 -5.80
CA PRO A 27 5.05 0.24 -6.30
C PRO A 27 4.93 1.07 -7.58
N PRO A 28 5.85 2.03 -7.81
CA PRO A 28 5.83 2.81 -9.03
C PRO A 28 6.17 1.93 -10.24
N MET A 29 5.46 2.15 -11.35
CA MET A 29 5.73 1.46 -12.61
C MET A 29 7.11 1.84 -13.16
N SER A 30 7.81 0.84 -13.68
CA SER A 30 9.00 0.99 -14.49
C SER A 30 8.70 1.66 -15.83
N GLU A 31 9.72 2.12 -16.53
CA GLU A 31 9.55 2.81 -17.83
C GLU A 31 8.88 1.91 -18.88
N ILE A 32 9.20 0.62 -18.88
CA ILE A 32 8.61 -0.33 -19.83
C ILE A 32 7.14 -0.62 -19.49
N GLU A 33 6.81 -0.75 -18.21
CA GLU A 33 5.42 -0.91 -17.76
C GLU A 33 4.57 0.32 -18.10
N LYS A 34 5.13 1.53 -17.97
CA LYS A 34 4.43 2.76 -18.40
C LYS A 34 4.16 2.79 -19.89
N ARG A 35 5.15 2.44 -20.72
CA ARG A 35 4.97 2.37 -22.18
C ARG A 35 3.93 1.32 -22.57
N PHE A 36 3.98 0.16 -21.92
CA PHE A 36 3.01 -0.90 -22.13
C PHE A 36 1.60 -0.47 -21.69
N GLN A 37 1.46 0.19 -20.54
CA GLN A 37 0.19 0.76 -20.09
C GLN A 37 -0.37 1.76 -21.10
N SER A 38 0.46 2.67 -21.62
CA SER A 38 0.02 3.64 -22.63
C SER A 38 -0.50 2.94 -23.90
N LEU A 39 0.24 1.95 -24.39
CA LEU A 39 -0.17 1.16 -25.56
C LEU A 39 -1.47 0.40 -25.29
N GLN A 40 -1.62 -0.20 -24.11
CA GLN A 40 -2.82 -0.94 -23.73
C GLN A 40 -4.05 -0.01 -23.60
N LEU A 41 -3.88 1.22 -23.10
CA LEU A 41 -4.93 2.22 -23.04
C LEU A 41 -5.33 2.73 -24.42
N GLU A 42 -4.37 2.87 -25.35
CA GLU A 42 -4.65 3.24 -26.74
C GLU A 42 -5.46 2.15 -27.45
N GLU A 43 -5.02 0.89 -27.31
CA GLU A 43 -5.73 -0.26 -27.87
C GLU A 43 -7.13 -0.43 -27.27
N GLU A 44 -7.28 -0.25 -25.95
CA GLU A 44 -8.58 -0.29 -25.29
C GLU A 44 -9.50 0.80 -25.84
N ARG A 45 -8.99 2.04 -25.99
CA ARG A 45 -9.76 3.15 -26.53
C ARG A 45 -10.21 2.90 -27.97
N GLU A 46 -9.31 2.43 -28.83
CA GLU A 46 -9.61 2.15 -30.24
C GLU A 46 -10.65 1.03 -30.42
N ASN A 47 -10.62 0.03 -29.54
CA ASN A 47 -11.56 -1.10 -29.58
C ASN A 47 -12.85 -0.85 -28.78
N SER A 48 -12.92 0.23 -28.01
CA SER A 48 -14.09 0.58 -27.21
C SER A 48 -15.18 1.30 -28.00
N LEU A 49 -16.43 1.17 -27.55
CA LEU A 49 -17.54 1.98 -28.04
C LEU A 49 -17.62 3.29 -27.26
N LEU A 50 -18.19 4.33 -27.88
CA LEU A 50 -18.44 5.60 -27.22
C LEU A 50 -19.32 5.38 -25.98
N CYS A 51 -18.83 5.85 -24.84
CA CYS A 51 -19.56 5.77 -23.58
C CYS A 51 -20.67 6.82 -23.52
N ASN A 52 -21.61 6.66 -22.58
CA ASN A 52 -22.71 7.61 -22.40
C ASN A 52 -22.24 9.05 -22.16
N PHE A 53 -21.09 9.21 -21.48
CA PHE A 53 -20.50 10.52 -21.25
C PHE A 53 -20.04 11.17 -22.56
N GLU A 54 -19.30 10.45 -23.40
CA GLU A 54 -18.86 10.94 -24.72
C GLU A 54 -20.02 11.23 -25.65
N LEU A 55 -21.03 10.34 -25.68
CA LEU A 55 -22.24 10.54 -26.48
C LEU A 55 -23.01 11.79 -26.06
N LYS A 56 -23.05 12.09 -24.76
CA LYS A 56 -23.67 13.32 -24.25
C LYS A 56 -22.80 14.54 -24.59
N SER A 57 -21.49 14.48 -24.43
CA SER A 57 -20.59 15.60 -24.77
C SER A 57 -20.73 16.00 -26.25
N LEU A 58 -20.80 15.02 -27.16
CA LEU A 58 -21.05 15.28 -28.59
C LEU A 58 -22.41 15.93 -28.86
N ARG A 59 -23.44 15.62 -28.06
CA ARG A 59 -24.76 16.26 -28.15
C ARG A 59 -24.72 17.69 -27.61
N ASP A 60 -24.09 17.88 -26.46
CA ASP A 60 -23.93 19.19 -25.82
C ASP A 60 -23.19 20.16 -26.78
N GLU A 61 -22.10 19.72 -27.41
CA GLU A 61 -21.36 20.52 -28.40
C GLU A 61 -22.23 20.95 -29.60
N ARG A 62 -23.04 20.03 -30.13
CA ARG A 62 -23.96 20.33 -31.25
C ARG A 62 -25.03 21.33 -30.84
N LEU A 63 -25.58 21.20 -29.63
CA LEU A 63 -26.58 22.12 -29.10
C LEU A 63 -25.97 23.51 -28.88
N ILE A 64 -24.75 23.61 -28.34
CA ILE A 64 -24.03 24.87 -28.15
C ILE A 64 -23.73 25.55 -29.48
N ALA A 65 -23.26 24.81 -30.49
CA ALA A 65 -23.01 25.37 -31.82
C ALA A 65 -24.30 25.91 -32.46
N LYS A 66 -25.40 25.15 -32.38
CA LYS A 66 -26.71 25.57 -32.88
C LYS A 66 -27.26 26.80 -32.15
N ARG A 67 -27.04 26.89 -30.84
CA ARG A 67 -27.37 28.07 -30.02
C ARG A 67 -26.62 29.31 -30.53
N ALA A 68 -25.31 29.20 -30.77
CA ALA A 68 -24.49 30.29 -31.28
C ALA A 68 -24.86 30.71 -32.72
N GLU A 69 -25.44 29.82 -33.53
CA GLU A 69 -26.02 30.15 -34.83
C GLU A 69 -27.33 30.92 -34.69
N LEU A 70 -28.25 30.44 -33.85
CA LEU A 70 -29.55 31.08 -33.64
C LEU A 70 -29.45 32.44 -32.96
N GLU A 71 -28.48 32.61 -32.04
CA GLU A 71 -28.13 33.91 -31.46
C GLU A 71 -27.66 34.90 -32.53
N ARG A 72 -26.87 34.47 -33.52
CA ARG A 72 -26.45 35.31 -34.66
C ARG A 72 -27.62 35.66 -35.58
N GLU A 73 -28.59 34.77 -35.71
CA GLU A 73 -29.79 34.97 -36.52
C GLU A 73 -30.91 35.74 -35.78
N GLY A 74 -30.74 36.03 -34.48
CA GLY A 74 -31.70 36.78 -33.66
C GLY A 74 -33.03 36.05 -33.41
N LYS A 75 -33.02 34.70 -33.44
CA LYS A 75 -34.21 33.86 -33.20
C LYS A 75 -34.33 33.48 -31.72
N GLU A 76 -35.56 33.19 -31.29
CA GLU A 76 -35.88 32.73 -29.92
C GLU A 76 -35.15 31.42 -29.57
N LEU A 77 -34.53 31.39 -28.38
CA LEU A 77 -33.65 30.31 -27.90
C LEU A 77 -34.32 29.36 -26.89
N SER A 78 -35.57 29.65 -26.51
CA SER A 78 -36.26 29.03 -25.37
C SER A 78 -36.32 27.50 -25.43
N GLU A 79 -36.46 26.90 -26.62
CA GLU A 79 -36.56 25.44 -26.78
C GLU A 79 -35.20 24.72 -26.66
N LEU A 80 -34.08 25.42 -26.94
CA LEU A 80 -32.74 24.86 -26.78
C LEU A 80 -32.28 24.88 -25.33
N ASP A 81 -32.60 25.94 -24.59
CA ASP A 81 -32.16 26.09 -23.19
C ASP A 81 -32.79 25.04 -22.26
N GLU A 82 -33.99 24.50 -22.56
CA GLU A 82 -34.58 23.39 -21.80
C GLU A 82 -33.87 22.04 -22.04
N GLN A 83 -33.25 21.85 -23.21
CA GLN A 83 -32.49 20.64 -23.56
C GLN A 83 -31.04 20.70 -23.06
N ILE A 84 -30.51 21.91 -22.88
CA ILE A 84 -29.17 22.16 -22.34
C ILE A 84 -29.25 22.10 -20.81
N GLY A 85 -29.18 20.89 -20.27
CA GLY A 85 -28.94 20.69 -18.83
C GLY A 85 -27.51 21.11 -18.43
N VAL A 86 -27.00 20.56 -17.33
CA VAL A 86 -25.59 20.77 -16.97
C VAL A 86 -24.69 20.14 -18.04
N ALA A 87 -23.89 20.99 -18.70
CA ALA A 87 -22.96 20.57 -19.73
C ALA A 87 -21.89 19.65 -19.14
N ASN A 88 -21.52 18.60 -19.87
CA ASN A 88 -20.48 17.68 -19.40
C ASN A 88 -19.14 18.37 -19.10
N ALA A 89 -18.81 19.46 -19.80
CA ALA A 89 -17.63 20.27 -19.53
C ALA A 89 -17.63 20.85 -18.09
N GLN A 90 -18.79 21.31 -17.60
CA GLN A 90 -18.90 21.83 -16.22
C GLN A 90 -18.70 20.71 -15.19
N ILE A 91 -19.25 19.52 -15.47
CA ILE A 91 -19.09 18.33 -14.62
C ILE A 91 -17.61 17.91 -14.56
N GLU A 92 -16.93 17.93 -15.71
CA GLU A 92 -15.51 17.59 -15.79
C GLU A 92 -14.65 18.57 -14.97
N ASP A 93 -14.94 19.87 -15.03
CA ASP A 93 -14.25 20.89 -14.23
C ASP A 93 -14.50 20.71 -12.73
N GLU A 94 -15.73 20.37 -12.32
CA GLU A 94 -16.03 20.04 -10.93
C GLU A 94 -15.26 18.81 -10.45
N TRP A 95 -15.19 17.76 -11.27
CA TRP A 95 -14.43 16.56 -10.95
C TRP A 95 -12.93 16.83 -10.87
N LYS A 96 -12.38 17.64 -11.77
CA LYS A 96 -10.97 18.09 -11.71
C LYS A 96 -10.69 18.83 -10.41
N LYS A 97 -11.52 19.80 -10.04
CA LYS A 97 -11.38 20.55 -8.77
C LYS A 97 -11.45 19.65 -7.55
N LYS A 98 -12.43 18.73 -7.50
CA LYS A 98 -12.54 17.75 -6.40
C LYS A 98 -11.32 16.82 -6.35
N GLY A 99 -10.83 16.38 -7.50
CA GLY A 99 -9.62 15.56 -7.61
C GLY A 99 -8.38 16.28 -7.07
N GLU A 100 -8.18 17.53 -7.45
CA GLU A 100 -7.07 18.36 -6.95
C GLU A 100 -7.15 18.56 -5.43
N GLN A 101 -8.34 18.84 -4.89
CA GLN A 101 -8.58 18.95 -3.45
C GLN A 101 -8.25 17.65 -2.71
N LEU A 102 -8.62 16.49 -3.27
CA LEU A 102 -8.29 15.19 -2.70
C LEU A 102 -6.78 14.93 -2.71
N VAL A 103 -6.11 15.20 -3.82
CA VAL A 103 -4.65 15.03 -3.93
C VAL A 103 -3.91 15.91 -2.92
N GLN A 104 -4.38 17.15 -2.71
CA GLN A 104 -3.82 18.08 -1.74
C GLN A 104 -4.09 17.63 -0.30
N SER A 105 -5.34 17.30 0.04
CA SER A 105 -5.74 16.92 1.40
C SER A 105 -5.10 15.61 1.87
N LEU A 106 -4.89 14.66 0.96
CA LEU A 106 -4.28 13.36 1.24
C LEU A 106 -2.77 13.33 0.98
N CYS A 107 -2.16 14.45 0.56
CA CYS A 107 -0.74 14.57 0.23
C CYS A 107 -0.24 13.50 -0.79
N LEU A 108 -1.11 13.06 -1.71
CA LEU A 108 -0.80 11.99 -2.68
C LEU A 108 0.28 12.38 -3.70
N ASN A 109 0.54 13.68 -3.84
CA ASN A 109 1.55 14.26 -4.73
C ASN A 109 2.99 14.00 -4.26
N LYS A 110 3.21 13.61 -2.99
CA LYS A 110 4.52 13.29 -2.45
C LYS A 110 4.47 11.94 -1.72
N PRO A 111 4.46 10.81 -2.46
CA PRO A 111 4.45 9.48 -1.86
C PRO A 111 5.75 9.16 -1.10
N ARG A 112 6.85 9.87 -1.40
CA ARG A 112 8.10 9.82 -0.66
C ARG A 112 8.03 10.77 0.52
N SER A 113 7.91 10.20 1.71
CA SER A 113 7.91 10.96 2.95
C SER A 113 9.30 11.55 3.20
N SER A 114 9.37 12.73 3.84
CA SER A 114 10.62 13.25 4.40
C SER A 114 11.29 12.26 5.37
N GLU A 115 10.50 11.32 5.89
CA GLU A 115 10.90 10.25 6.79
C GLU A 115 11.55 9.05 6.07
N ASP A 116 11.70 9.06 4.74
CA ASP A 116 12.32 7.94 4.00
C ASP A 116 13.75 7.62 4.46
N LYS A 117 14.45 8.62 5.01
CA LYS A 117 15.80 8.48 5.58
C LYS A 117 15.80 8.02 7.04
N ASP A 118 14.69 8.13 7.76
CA ASP A 118 14.61 7.69 9.15
C ASP A 118 14.29 6.20 9.18
N GLU A 119 15.30 5.37 9.45
CA GLU A 119 15.17 3.91 9.49
C GLU A 119 14.19 3.41 10.56
N ARG A 120 13.90 4.24 11.59
CA ARG A 120 12.97 3.93 12.68
C ARG A 120 11.52 4.27 12.37
N SER A 121 11.26 5.09 11.35
CA SER A 121 9.89 5.41 10.95
C SER A 121 9.24 4.24 10.20
N LEU A 122 7.97 3.96 10.53
CA LEU A 122 7.13 3.02 9.77
C LEU A 122 6.53 3.65 8.50
N ARG A 123 6.58 4.98 8.38
CA ARG A 123 6.05 5.73 7.22
C ARG A 123 7.07 5.88 6.08
N ARG A 124 8.28 5.34 6.24
CA ARG A 124 9.26 5.24 5.16
C ARG A 124 8.89 4.15 4.16
N LEU A 125 9.27 4.33 2.90
CA LEU A 125 9.19 3.29 1.86
C LEU A 125 7.84 2.57 1.84
N LEU A 126 6.74 3.34 1.75
CA LEU A 126 5.39 2.80 1.79
C LEU A 126 5.10 1.79 0.67
N ASP A 127 5.83 1.89 -0.44
CA ASP A 127 5.81 1.03 -1.61
C ASP A 127 6.49 -0.34 -1.39
N ARG A 128 7.23 -0.51 -0.28
CA ARG A 128 8.01 -1.72 0.00
C ARG A 128 7.58 -2.41 1.29
N LYS A 129 7.90 -3.70 1.35
CA LYS A 129 7.84 -4.49 2.58
C LYS A 129 9.01 -4.10 3.48
N LEU A 130 8.73 -3.78 4.75
CA LEU A 130 9.76 -3.53 5.76
C LEU A 130 9.89 -4.74 6.68
N LEU A 131 11.11 -5.00 7.14
CA LEU A 131 11.44 -6.05 8.10
C LEU A 131 12.00 -5.41 9.37
N LEU A 132 11.53 -5.85 10.53
CA LEU A 132 12.06 -5.40 11.81
C LEU A 132 13.41 -6.07 12.07
N VAL A 133 14.42 -5.25 12.36
CA VAL A 133 15.75 -5.68 12.78
C VAL A 133 16.09 -4.94 14.06
N VAL A 134 16.68 -5.66 15.03
CA VAL A 134 16.93 -5.15 16.37
C VAL A 134 18.37 -5.45 16.80
N ARG A 135 18.84 -4.68 17.78
CA ARG A 135 20.03 -5.00 18.57
C ARG A 135 19.54 -5.34 19.97
N GLN A 136 19.75 -6.58 20.39
CA GLN A 136 19.28 -7.10 21.67
C GLN A 136 20.46 -7.33 22.60
N ARG A 137 20.26 -7.05 23.90
CA ARG A 137 21.20 -7.47 24.93
C ARG A 137 20.91 -8.92 25.28
N LEU A 138 21.80 -9.81 24.86
CA LEU A 138 21.65 -11.25 25.06
C LEU A 138 22.77 -11.75 25.98
N GLY A 139 22.42 -12.42 27.09
CA GLY A 139 23.42 -13.02 27.98
C GLY A 139 24.14 -12.01 28.88
N GLN A 140 25.45 -11.85 28.71
CA GLN A 140 26.32 -11.07 29.61
C GLN A 140 25.90 -9.60 29.69
N ALA A 141 26.09 -8.98 30.86
CA ALA A 141 25.59 -7.64 31.20
C ALA A 141 25.98 -6.51 30.21
N ASN A 142 27.05 -6.70 29.41
CA ASN A 142 27.56 -5.70 28.46
C ASN A 142 27.53 -6.16 26.99
N TYR A 143 26.97 -7.33 26.67
CA TYR A 143 26.89 -7.79 25.29
C TYR A 143 25.66 -7.22 24.57
N GLU A 144 25.89 -6.58 23.43
CA GLU A 144 24.85 -6.16 22.50
C GLU A 144 25.03 -6.96 21.21
N SER A 145 23.95 -7.56 20.72
CA SER A 145 23.99 -8.36 19.50
C SER A 145 24.32 -7.49 18.28
N PRO A 146 24.85 -8.11 17.19
CA PRO A 146 24.73 -7.51 15.87
C PRO A 146 23.25 -7.30 15.50
N TRP A 147 23.00 -6.64 14.37
CA TRP A 147 21.67 -6.51 13.81
C TRP A 147 21.10 -7.90 13.48
N ILE A 148 20.08 -8.30 14.23
CA ILE A 148 19.43 -9.60 14.14
C ILE A 148 17.92 -9.45 14.07
N LEU A 149 17.25 -10.54 13.72
CA LEU A 149 15.82 -10.64 13.95
C LEU A 149 15.56 -10.71 15.47
N PRO A 150 14.44 -10.12 15.94
CA PRO A 150 13.95 -10.31 17.30
C PRO A 150 13.96 -11.79 17.67
N GLN A 151 14.71 -12.18 18.70
CA GLN A 151 14.77 -13.56 19.16
C GLN A 151 14.68 -13.69 20.68
N THR A 152 14.15 -14.81 21.15
CA THR A 152 14.04 -15.15 22.58
C THR A 152 14.33 -16.63 22.79
N LYS A 153 14.72 -17.00 24.02
CA LYS A 153 15.00 -18.40 24.38
C LYS A 153 13.69 -19.17 24.52
N HIS A 154 13.65 -20.38 23.96
CA HIS A 154 12.53 -21.31 24.14
C HIS A 154 12.47 -21.80 25.59
N LEU A 155 11.28 -21.79 26.17
CA LEU A 155 11.04 -22.28 27.53
C LEU A 155 10.35 -23.65 27.50
N PRO A 156 10.70 -24.56 28.44
CA PRO A 156 10.01 -25.84 28.56
C PRO A 156 8.52 -25.63 28.84
N GLY A 157 7.65 -26.20 28.00
CA GLY A 157 6.19 -26.10 28.13
C GLY A 157 5.53 -25.16 27.12
N GLU A 158 6.29 -24.34 26.40
CA GLU A 158 5.78 -23.52 25.29
C GLU A 158 5.96 -24.23 23.94
N SER A 159 5.07 -24.00 22.99
CA SER A 159 5.33 -24.29 21.57
C SER A 159 6.26 -23.24 20.95
N LEU A 160 6.94 -23.57 19.85
CA LEU A 160 7.76 -22.59 19.13
C LEU A 160 6.96 -21.34 18.70
N ARG A 161 5.67 -21.53 18.40
CA ARG A 161 4.76 -20.43 18.07
C ARG A 161 4.46 -19.56 19.28
N GLU A 162 4.14 -20.14 20.42
CA GLU A 162 3.90 -19.38 21.67
C GLU A 162 5.15 -18.59 22.08
N THR A 163 6.34 -19.19 21.94
CA THR A 163 7.60 -18.48 22.15
C THR A 163 7.79 -17.31 21.18
N ALA A 164 7.36 -17.44 19.91
CA ALA A 164 7.37 -16.33 18.96
C ALA A 164 6.38 -15.22 19.34
N GLU A 165 5.19 -15.56 19.80
CA GLU A 165 4.19 -14.60 20.29
C GLU A 165 4.71 -13.86 21.53
N ARG A 166 5.37 -14.56 22.45
CA ARG A 166 6.05 -13.95 23.61
C ARG A 166 7.18 -13.02 23.19
N CYS A 167 8.03 -13.44 22.24
CA CYS A 167 9.10 -12.62 21.68
C CYS A 167 8.55 -11.28 21.15
N LEU A 168 7.43 -11.31 20.43
CA LEU A 168 6.76 -10.11 19.92
C LEU A 168 6.21 -9.24 21.05
N GLY A 169 5.59 -9.84 22.08
CA GLY A 169 5.09 -9.11 23.24
C GLY A 169 6.18 -8.39 24.04
N GLU A 170 7.36 -9.01 24.18
CA GLU A 170 8.52 -8.46 24.89
C GLU A 170 9.18 -7.30 24.11
N ILE A 171 9.33 -7.44 22.80
CA ILE A 171 10.16 -6.53 21.98
C ILE A 171 9.33 -5.44 21.30
N ALA A 172 8.10 -5.76 20.91
CA ALA A 172 7.21 -4.88 20.15
C ALA A 172 5.89 -4.68 20.92
N SER A 173 5.98 -4.20 22.16
CA SER A 173 4.82 -3.97 23.03
C SER A 173 3.79 -3.06 22.35
N GLY A 174 2.55 -3.53 22.24
CA GLY A 174 1.44 -2.80 21.62
C GLY A 174 1.29 -3.02 20.11
N VAL A 175 2.15 -3.83 19.47
CA VAL A 175 1.98 -4.19 18.06
C VAL A 175 1.07 -5.40 17.93
N LYS A 176 -0.03 -5.25 17.19
CA LYS A 176 -0.90 -6.37 16.80
C LYS A 176 -0.32 -7.04 15.56
N ALA A 177 0.32 -8.19 15.74
CA ALA A 177 0.89 -8.99 14.66
C ALA A 177 0.11 -10.30 14.48
N THR A 178 0.05 -10.78 13.23
CA THR A 178 -0.51 -12.08 12.89
C THR A 178 0.63 -12.99 12.43
N ILE A 179 0.78 -14.15 13.07
CA ILE A 179 1.79 -15.15 12.70
C ILE A 179 1.21 -16.06 11.62
N TYR A 180 1.99 -16.27 10.55
CA TYR A 180 1.62 -17.18 9.47
C TYR A 180 2.08 -18.60 9.79
N GLY A 181 1.13 -19.51 10.01
CA GLY A 181 1.41 -20.92 10.24
C GLY A 181 2.06 -21.24 11.59
N ASN A 182 2.27 -22.54 11.84
CA ASN A 182 2.87 -23.06 13.07
C ASN A 182 4.30 -23.62 12.87
N ALA A 183 4.72 -23.78 11.62
CA ALA A 183 6.04 -24.32 11.29
C ALA A 183 7.07 -23.19 11.14
N PRO A 184 8.33 -23.39 11.59
CA PRO A 184 9.39 -22.43 11.36
C PRO A 184 9.72 -22.33 9.88
N ILE A 185 10.04 -21.11 9.42
CA ILE A 185 10.36 -20.84 8.01
C ILE A 185 11.84 -21.14 7.71
N ALA A 186 12.72 -20.97 8.70
CA ALA A 186 14.15 -21.21 8.59
C ALA A 186 14.75 -21.67 9.92
N VAL A 187 15.87 -22.39 9.84
CA VAL A 187 16.66 -22.82 11.00
C VAL A 187 18.11 -22.41 10.77
N PHE A 188 18.71 -21.77 11.76
CA PHE A 188 20.13 -21.40 11.76
C PHE A 188 20.81 -22.03 12.98
N SER A 189 21.99 -22.62 12.78
CA SER A 189 22.77 -23.26 13.84
C SER A 189 24.10 -22.53 14.00
N GLN A 190 24.37 -22.05 15.21
CA GLN A 190 25.62 -21.40 15.58
C GLN A 190 26.32 -22.22 16.65
N LYS A 191 27.60 -22.53 16.41
CA LYS A 191 28.48 -23.23 17.37
C LYS A 191 29.17 -22.25 18.30
#